data_AF-A0A2H0SJM8-F1
#
_entry.id   AF-A0A2H0SJM8-F1
#
_cell.length_a   1.000
_cell.length_b   1.000
_cell.length_c   1.000
_cell.angle_alpha   90.00
_cell.angle_beta   90.00
_cell.angle_gamma   90.00
#
_symmetry.space_group_name_H-M   'P 1'
#
loop_
_entity.id
_entity.type
_entity.pdbx_description
1 polymer ?
#
loop_
_entity_poly.entity_id
_entity_poly.type
_entity_poly.pdbx_seq_one_letter_code
_entity_poly.pdbx_strand_id
1 'polypeptide(L)'
;MGITRTKLTIVFAIIVAVLIVTGTVVRQLFPGELEIAVTPTVTTNFNQTSSTFGDVRYVGQDPSFPERLAVFATQRAVVQNDVVTSLREQFELTPLARVENIWQGPDGELLAIDQSTGQVSLSVRPATPIKDPLKNQAQLIDDSRRHLETYFSNLPLEALTERLVFTGEQEGFGSVEFFDATGLLVPYGYRLAGWPLVQDLSGQAVVVVGVDRDGELVSLSFTDQLLGFSAVGEKTLIDIDQAVGNIKANQALVGRASPEKNVGIDIDAITSASLESVSLEYRFDPANNLTYPFYRFSGRGTNSRGDQLELEVVTPAVGIN
;
A
#
# COMPACT_ATOMS: atom_id res chain seq x y z
N MET A 1 -36.64 45.03 -41.01
CA MET A 1 -37.04 43.83 -40.24
C MET A 1 -36.35 43.89 -38.89
N GLY A 2 -37.06 44.29 -37.83
CA GLY A 2 -36.49 44.40 -36.49
C GLY A 2 -36.42 43.05 -35.80
N ILE A 3 -35.23 42.61 -35.40
CA ILE A 3 -35.09 41.49 -34.47
C ILE A 3 -35.61 41.99 -33.12
N THR A 4 -36.79 41.50 -32.71
CA THR A 4 -37.38 41.81 -31.41
C THR A 4 -36.47 41.29 -30.30
N ARG A 5 -36.32 42.04 -29.19
CA ARG A 5 -35.46 41.69 -28.04
C ARG A 5 -35.61 40.22 -27.60
N THR A 6 -36.82 39.68 -27.65
CA THR A 6 -37.14 38.27 -27.35
C THR A 6 -36.40 37.26 -28.22
N LYS A 7 -36.25 37.53 -29.53
CA LYS A 7 -35.51 36.65 -30.44
C LYS A 7 -34.01 36.64 -30.13
N LEU A 8 -33.46 37.77 -29.70
CA LEU A 8 -32.06 37.90 -29.29
C LEU A 8 -31.78 37.08 -28.02
N THR A 9 -32.68 37.13 -27.04
CA THR A 9 -32.57 36.36 -25.78
C THR A 9 -32.61 34.85 -26.03
N ILE A 10 -33.50 34.39 -26.90
CA ILE A 10 -33.62 32.96 -27.25
C ILE A 10 -32.35 32.46 -27.95
N VAL A 11 -31.84 33.23 -28.92
CA VAL A 11 -30.58 32.88 -29.63
C VAL A 11 -29.40 32.83 -28.66
N PHE A 12 -29.29 33.79 -27.73
CA PHE A 12 -28.23 33.79 -26.72
C PHE A 12 -28.34 32.58 -25.78
N ALA A 13 -29.54 32.24 -25.31
CA ALA A 13 -29.76 31.07 -24.46
C ALA A 13 -29.38 29.75 -25.17
N ILE A 14 -29.68 29.62 -26.46
CA ILE A 14 -29.28 28.46 -27.28
C ILE A 14 -27.76 28.39 -27.41
N ILE A 15 -27.08 29.50 -27.68
CA ILE A 15 -25.61 29.54 -27.79
C ILE A 15 -24.96 29.11 -26.46
N VAL A 16 -25.44 29.64 -25.34
CA VAL A 16 -24.94 29.26 -24.00
C VAL A 16 -25.17 27.78 -23.74
N ALA A 17 -26.36 27.25 -24.04
CA ALA A 17 -26.66 25.83 -23.89
C ALA A 17 -25.75 24.95 -24.77
N VAL A 18 -25.54 25.33 -26.03
CA VAL A 18 -24.64 24.62 -26.94
C VAL A 18 -23.20 24.65 -26.43
N LEU A 19 -22.72 25.80 -25.93
CA LEU A 19 -21.36 25.93 -25.37
C LEU A 19 -21.17 25.11 -24.10
N ILE A 20 -22.18 25.05 -23.23
CA ILE A 20 -22.14 24.20 -22.03
C ILE A 20 -22.08 22.72 -22.44
N VAL A 21 -22.96 22.29 -23.34
CA VAL A 21 -23.00 20.89 -23.81
C VAL A 21 -21.70 20.51 -24.52
N THR A 22 -21.20 21.36 -25.43
CA THR A 22 -19.90 21.10 -26.08
C THR A 22 -18.76 21.12 -25.08
N GLY A 23 -18.74 22.01 -24.09
CA GLY A 23 -17.75 22.01 -23.02
C GLY A 23 -17.75 20.72 -22.19
N THR A 24 -18.93 20.20 -21.84
CA THR A 24 -19.07 18.93 -21.12
C THR A 24 -18.63 17.74 -21.97
N VAL A 25 -19.04 17.70 -23.24
CA VAL A 25 -18.65 16.63 -24.19
C VAL A 25 -17.14 16.67 -24.44
N VAL A 26 -16.54 17.86 -24.61
CA VAL A 26 -15.09 18.03 -24.76
C VAL A 26 -14.36 17.57 -23.50
N ARG A 27 -14.82 17.89 -22.29
CA ARG A 27 -14.20 17.38 -21.05
C ARG A 27 -14.35 15.86 -20.87
N GLN A 28 -15.42 15.27 -21.36
CA GLN A 28 -15.59 13.81 -21.35
C GLN A 28 -14.70 13.12 -22.39
N LEU A 29 -14.51 13.74 -23.57
CA LEU A 29 -13.67 13.20 -24.63
C LEU A 29 -12.17 13.48 -24.40
N PHE A 30 -11.85 14.55 -23.68
CA PHE A 30 -10.51 15.01 -23.35
C PHE A 30 -10.45 15.34 -21.84
N PRO A 31 -10.43 14.32 -20.97
CA PRO A 31 -10.15 14.55 -19.56
C PRO A 31 -8.83 15.31 -19.47
N GLY A 32 -8.82 16.44 -18.75
CA GLY A 32 -7.61 17.22 -18.53
C GLY A 32 -6.50 16.33 -17.98
N GLU A 33 -5.25 16.66 -18.31
CA GLU A 33 -4.13 15.88 -17.80
C GLU A 33 -4.16 15.86 -16.27
N LEU A 34 -4.12 14.68 -15.66
CA LEU A 34 -4.15 14.55 -14.20
C LEU A 34 -2.96 15.30 -13.60
N GLU A 35 -3.18 16.36 -12.84
CA GLU A 35 -2.10 17.09 -12.17
C GLU A 35 -1.86 16.51 -10.78
N ILE A 36 -0.59 16.25 -10.43
CA ILE A 36 -0.18 15.76 -9.11
C ILE A 36 0.64 16.87 -8.46
N ALA A 37 0.08 17.56 -7.47
CA ALA A 37 0.77 18.63 -6.75
C ALA A 37 1.90 18.05 -5.87
N VAL A 38 3.01 18.78 -5.72
CA VAL A 38 4.07 18.43 -4.75
C VAL A 38 3.54 18.51 -3.31
N THR A 39 3.72 17.43 -2.54
CA THR A 39 3.24 17.30 -1.14
C THR A 39 4.37 16.83 -0.21
N PRO A 40 4.19 16.95 1.13
CA PRO A 40 5.17 16.44 2.10
C PRO A 40 5.47 14.94 1.98
N THR A 41 4.56 14.15 1.39
CA THR A 41 4.78 12.72 1.09
C THR A 41 6.01 12.49 0.21
N VAL A 42 6.40 13.49 -0.58
CA VAL A 42 7.57 13.43 -1.46
C VAL A 42 8.88 13.72 -0.73
N THR A 43 8.85 14.48 0.38
CA THR A 43 10.06 15.08 0.98
C THR A 43 10.29 14.71 2.45
N THR A 44 9.35 14.01 3.09
CA THR A 44 9.46 13.63 4.51
C THR A 44 10.17 12.29 4.66
N ASN A 45 11.33 12.32 5.32
CA ASN A 45 12.17 11.16 5.61
C ASN A 45 11.54 10.21 6.64
N PHE A 46 12.13 9.03 6.79
CA PHE A 46 11.73 8.04 7.82
C PHE A 46 11.76 8.56 9.26
N ASN A 47 12.59 9.56 9.54
CA ASN A 47 12.73 10.19 10.86
C ASN A 47 11.90 11.48 10.99
N GLN A 48 10.96 11.75 10.08
CA GLN A 48 10.12 12.95 10.03
C GLN A 48 10.88 14.26 9.76
N THR A 49 12.14 14.20 9.30
CA THR A 49 12.88 15.37 8.81
C THR A 49 12.82 15.45 7.28
N SER A 50 13.52 16.42 6.70
CA SER A 50 13.72 16.55 5.25
C SER A 50 15.22 16.60 4.97
N SER A 51 15.64 16.03 3.84
CA SER A 51 17.05 15.99 3.43
C SER A 51 17.34 16.95 2.30
N THR A 52 18.57 17.45 2.27
CA THR A 52 19.16 18.07 1.08
C THR A 52 20.09 17.10 0.36
N PHE A 53 20.13 17.18 -0.97
CA PHE A 53 20.93 16.29 -1.82
C PHE A 53 21.91 17.08 -2.69
N GLY A 54 23.18 16.66 -2.66
CA GLY A 54 24.26 17.22 -3.48
C GLY A 54 24.51 16.41 -4.76
N ASP A 55 25.69 15.78 -4.84
CA ASP A 55 26.11 15.02 -6.02
C ASP A 55 25.55 13.60 -6.03
N VAL A 56 24.31 13.45 -6.51
CA VAL A 56 23.64 12.16 -6.68
C VAL A 56 23.83 11.62 -8.11
N ARG A 57 24.15 10.35 -8.24
CA ARG A 57 24.23 9.67 -9.55
C ARG A 57 23.66 8.26 -9.47
N TYR A 58 23.04 7.83 -10.55
CA TYR A 58 22.72 6.44 -10.77
C TYR A 58 23.85 5.78 -11.59
N VAL A 59 24.37 4.66 -11.10
CA VAL A 59 25.46 3.90 -11.73
C VAL A 59 25.07 2.45 -12.01
N GLY A 60 23.80 2.11 -11.77
CA GLY A 60 23.24 0.79 -12.02
C GLY A 60 22.91 0.55 -13.50
N GLN A 61 22.29 -0.60 -13.75
CA GLN A 61 21.76 -0.93 -15.09
C GLN A 61 20.41 -0.26 -15.30
N ASP A 62 20.16 0.24 -16.50
CA ASP A 62 18.86 0.81 -16.84
C ASP A 62 17.74 -0.23 -16.63
N PRO A 63 16.75 0.07 -15.79
CA PRO A 63 15.67 -0.87 -15.52
C PRO A 63 14.71 -0.96 -16.71
N SER A 64 14.12 -2.14 -16.91
CA SER A 64 13.03 -2.33 -17.86
C SER A 64 11.69 -2.11 -17.17
N PHE A 65 11.21 -0.87 -17.14
CA PHE A 65 9.89 -0.50 -16.61
C PHE A 65 8.87 -0.22 -17.72
N PRO A 66 7.56 -0.36 -17.45
CA PRO A 66 6.53 0.03 -18.42
C PRO A 66 6.57 1.56 -18.65
N GLU A 67 6.28 2.00 -19.86
CA GLU A 67 6.30 3.43 -20.22
C GLU A 67 5.26 4.25 -19.43
N ARG A 68 4.12 3.63 -19.09
CA ARG A 68 3.01 4.28 -18.40
C ARG A 68 2.54 3.40 -17.24
N LEU A 69 2.13 4.06 -16.15
CA LEU A 69 1.51 3.41 -15.01
C LEU A 69 0.23 4.14 -14.60
N ALA A 70 -0.72 3.34 -14.09
CA ALA A 70 -1.97 3.86 -13.56
C ALA A 70 -1.74 4.71 -12.31
N VAL A 71 -2.55 5.75 -12.16
CA VAL A 71 -2.72 6.53 -10.93
C VAL A 71 -4.10 6.22 -10.38
N PHE A 72 -4.18 6.02 -9.07
CA PHE A 72 -5.40 5.63 -8.39
C PHE A 72 -5.89 6.78 -7.50
N ALA A 73 -7.18 7.06 -7.53
CA ALA A 73 -7.84 7.70 -6.41
C ALA A 73 -7.94 6.69 -5.27
N THR A 74 -7.60 7.16 -4.07
CA THR A 74 -7.51 6.32 -2.89
C THR A 74 -8.44 6.84 -1.83
N GLN A 75 -9.29 5.94 -1.33
CA GLN A 75 -10.27 6.25 -0.29
C GLN A 75 -10.22 5.18 0.80
N ARG A 76 -10.65 5.51 2.01
CA ARG A 76 -10.84 4.48 3.03
C ARG A 76 -11.91 3.49 2.54
N ALA A 77 -11.57 2.22 2.55
CA ALA A 77 -12.49 1.16 2.20
C ALA A 77 -13.51 1.01 3.33
N VAL A 78 -14.81 0.96 3.02
CA VAL A 78 -15.90 0.75 4.01
C VAL A 78 -15.95 -0.72 4.50
N VAL A 79 -14.96 -1.52 4.10
CA VAL A 79 -14.95 -2.99 4.15
C VAL A 79 -15.02 -3.55 5.57
N GLN A 80 -14.58 -2.82 6.59
CA GLN A 80 -14.53 -3.35 7.96
C GLN A 80 -15.90 -3.79 8.49
N ASN A 81 -16.93 -2.96 8.39
CA ASN A 81 -18.25 -3.28 8.95
C ASN A 81 -18.88 -4.47 8.24
N ASP A 82 -18.72 -4.53 6.92
CA ASP A 82 -19.24 -5.63 6.11
C ASP A 82 -18.51 -6.93 6.43
N VAL A 83 -17.17 -6.92 6.52
CA VAL A 83 -16.37 -8.10 6.88
C VAL A 83 -16.66 -8.57 8.29
N VAL A 84 -16.68 -7.67 9.28
CA VAL A 84 -17.02 -8.02 10.67
C VAL A 84 -18.42 -8.63 10.75
N THR A 85 -19.38 -8.10 9.99
CA THR A 85 -20.73 -8.66 9.92
C THR A 85 -20.72 -10.06 9.29
N SER A 86 -20.07 -10.24 8.15
CA SER A 86 -19.93 -11.55 7.50
C SER A 86 -19.25 -12.59 8.39
N LEU A 87 -18.18 -12.22 9.11
CA LEU A 87 -17.52 -13.11 10.06
C LEU A 87 -18.46 -13.51 11.21
N ARG A 88 -19.22 -12.54 11.74
CA ARG A 88 -20.19 -12.83 12.81
C ARG A 88 -21.30 -13.76 12.35
N GLU A 89 -21.79 -13.58 11.13
CA GLU A 89 -22.83 -14.45 10.57
C GLU A 89 -22.29 -15.86 10.27
N GLN A 90 -21.11 -15.96 9.67
CA GLN A 90 -20.51 -17.24 9.29
C GLN A 90 -20.16 -18.13 10.49
N PHE A 91 -19.64 -17.55 11.57
CA PHE A 91 -19.23 -18.27 12.77
C PHE A 91 -20.27 -18.18 13.91
N GLU A 92 -21.49 -17.73 13.61
CA GLU A 92 -22.60 -17.60 14.57
C GLU A 92 -22.21 -16.83 15.85
N LEU A 93 -21.37 -15.78 15.71
CA LEU A 93 -20.72 -15.12 16.84
C LEU A 93 -21.71 -14.23 17.61
N THR A 94 -21.78 -14.45 18.93
CA THR A 94 -22.60 -13.65 19.85
C THR A 94 -21.74 -12.74 20.74
N PRO A 95 -22.21 -11.54 21.10
CA PRO A 95 -21.43 -10.64 21.96
C PRO A 95 -21.13 -11.30 23.32
N LEU A 96 -19.87 -11.25 23.73
CA LEU A 96 -19.46 -11.78 25.03
C LEU A 96 -19.99 -10.89 26.15
N ALA A 97 -20.68 -11.47 27.12
CA ALA A 97 -21.33 -10.70 28.17
C ALA A 97 -20.31 -9.84 28.94
N ARG A 98 -20.58 -8.52 29.04
CA ARG A 98 -19.79 -7.53 29.78
C ARG A 98 -18.41 -7.22 29.17
N VAL A 99 -18.14 -7.60 27.92
CA VAL A 99 -16.93 -7.19 27.20
C VAL A 99 -17.33 -6.59 25.86
N GLU A 100 -17.02 -5.31 25.66
CA GLU A 100 -17.30 -4.63 24.39
C GLU A 100 -16.33 -5.10 23.31
N ASN A 101 -16.82 -5.15 22.07
CA ASN A 101 -16.06 -5.54 20.87
C ASN A 101 -15.41 -6.92 20.91
N ILE A 102 -15.98 -7.83 21.70
CA ILE A 102 -15.62 -9.24 21.68
C ILE A 102 -16.88 -10.06 21.42
N TRP A 103 -16.78 -10.98 20.47
CA TRP A 103 -17.80 -11.96 20.16
C TRP A 103 -17.23 -13.37 20.22
N GLN A 104 -18.06 -14.31 20.64
CA GLN A 104 -17.69 -15.71 20.79
C GLN A 104 -18.69 -16.61 20.06
N GLY A 105 -18.15 -17.60 19.34
CA GLY A 105 -18.90 -18.64 18.64
C GLY A 105 -19.18 -19.85 19.54
N PRO A 106 -20.08 -20.75 19.11
CA PRO A 106 -20.45 -21.94 19.87
C PRO A 106 -19.29 -22.94 20.05
N ASP A 107 -18.34 -22.98 19.10
CA ASP A 107 -17.23 -23.94 19.08
C ASP A 107 -15.92 -23.32 19.61
N GLY A 108 -16.00 -22.11 20.17
CA GLY A 108 -14.88 -21.42 20.83
C GLY A 108 -14.12 -20.45 19.95
N GLU A 109 -14.66 -20.11 18.78
CA GLU A 109 -14.19 -19.00 17.94
C GLU A 109 -14.28 -17.69 18.71
N LEU A 110 -13.30 -16.81 18.48
CA LEU A 110 -13.21 -15.52 19.15
C LEU A 110 -12.92 -14.43 18.12
N LEU A 111 -13.81 -13.45 18.02
CA LEU A 111 -13.59 -12.22 17.27
C LEU A 111 -13.41 -11.07 18.27
N ALA A 112 -12.32 -10.33 18.14
CA ALA A 112 -12.03 -9.15 18.96
C ALA A 112 -11.65 -7.96 18.08
N ILE A 113 -12.04 -6.76 18.50
CA ILE A 113 -11.58 -5.49 17.92
C ILE A 113 -10.87 -4.70 19.02
N ASP A 114 -9.58 -4.45 18.82
CA ASP A 114 -8.81 -3.54 19.66
C ASP A 114 -9.13 -2.09 19.28
N GLN A 115 -9.83 -1.38 20.16
CA GLN A 115 -10.22 0.02 19.93
C GLN A 115 -9.05 1.00 19.89
N SER A 116 -7.89 0.64 20.47
CA SER A 116 -6.72 1.52 20.50
C SER A 116 -5.93 1.50 19.19
N THR A 117 -5.92 0.35 18.51
CA THR A 117 -5.18 0.14 17.26
C THR A 117 -6.09 0.01 16.05
N GLY A 118 -7.40 -0.20 16.24
CA GLY A 118 -8.34 -0.54 15.18
C GLY A 118 -8.16 -1.97 14.64
N GLN A 119 -7.32 -2.79 15.28
CA GLN A 119 -7.04 -4.14 14.80
C GLN A 119 -8.22 -5.08 15.07
N VAL A 120 -8.68 -5.75 14.02
CA VAL A 120 -9.65 -6.84 14.10
C VAL A 120 -8.90 -8.17 14.09
N SER A 121 -9.25 -9.08 15.00
CA SER A 121 -8.65 -10.41 15.09
C SER A 121 -9.71 -11.47 15.31
N LEU A 122 -9.74 -12.47 14.44
CA LEU A 122 -10.49 -13.71 14.57
C LEU A 122 -9.52 -14.86 14.87
N SER A 123 -9.83 -15.64 15.89
CA SER A 123 -9.22 -16.95 16.16
C SER A 123 -10.30 -18.02 15.99
N VAL A 124 -10.00 -19.02 15.19
CA VAL A 124 -10.83 -20.20 14.95
C VAL A 124 -10.08 -21.39 15.51
N ARG A 125 -10.64 -22.01 16.54
CA ARG A 125 -10.01 -23.19 17.15
C ARG A 125 -10.33 -24.42 16.31
N PRO A 126 -9.32 -25.19 15.87
CA PRO A 126 -9.60 -26.44 15.19
C PRO A 126 -10.31 -27.40 16.17
N ALA A 127 -11.35 -28.08 15.69
CA ALA A 127 -12.13 -29.03 16.50
C ALA A 127 -11.28 -30.19 17.05
N THR A 128 -10.14 -30.49 16.41
CA THR A 128 -9.16 -31.49 16.86
C THR A 128 -7.76 -30.86 16.83
N PRO A 129 -6.94 -31.02 17.89
CA PRO A 129 -5.55 -30.55 17.88
C PRO A 129 -4.77 -31.20 16.74
N ILE A 130 -4.14 -30.35 15.93
CA ILE A 130 -3.35 -30.77 14.78
C ILE A 130 -1.91 -30.97 15.26
N LYS A 131 -1.44 -32.22 15.17
CA LYS A 131 -0.12 -32.64 15.67
C LYS A 131 0.90 -32.96 14.59
N ASP A 132 0.40 -33.17 13.38
CA ASP A 132 1.25 -33.51 12.27
C ASP A 132 1.76 -32.23 11.59
N PRO A 133 2.97 -32.28 11.00
CA PRO A 133 3.56 -31.10 10.38
C PRO A 133 2.91 -30.72 9.03
N LEU A 134 3.22 -29.49 8.60
CA LEU A 134 2.86 -28.95 7.28
C LEU A 134 3.41 -29.82 6.15
N LYS A 135 2.63 -29.96 5.07
CA LYS A 135 2.98 -30.81 3.93
C LYS A 135 3.42 -30.04 2.70
N ASN A 136 2.82 -28.88 2.43
CA ASN A 136 3.02 -28.16 1.17
C ASN A 136 2.78 -26.65 1.35
N GLN A 137 3.86 -25.87 1.47
CA GLN A 137 3.78 -24.43 1.65
C GLN A 137 3.03 -23.71 0.51
N ALA A 138 3.27 -24.10 -0.75
CA ALA A 138 2.65 -23.43 -1.90
C ALA A 138 1.12 -23.62 -1.89
N GLN A 139 0.66 -24.85 -1.63
CA GLN A 139 -0.76 -25.14 -1.51
C GLN A 139 -1.40 -24.36 -0.35
N LEU A 140 -0.74 -24.25 0.80
CA LEU A 140 -1.26 -23.50 1.94
C LEU A 140 -1.38 -21.99 1.67
N ILE A 141 -0.49 -21.43 0.85
CA ILE A 141 -0.60 -20.03 0.39
C ILE A 141 -1.80 -19.85 -0.56
N ASP A 142 -2.08 -20.84 -1.41
CA ASP A 142 -3.26 -20.84 -2.27
C ASP A 142 -4.54 -20.98 -1.44
N ASP A 143 -4.54 -21.84 -0.42
CA ASP A 143 -5.65 -22.04 0.50
C ASP A 143 -5.94 -20.78 1.33
N SER A 144 -4.89 -20.14 1.87
CA SER A 144 -5.04 -18.86 2.57
C SER A 144 -5.56 -17.75 1.65
N ARG A 145 -5.21 -17.77 0.36
CA ARG A 145 -5.74 -16.81 -0.62
C ARG A 145 -7.24 -17.01 -0.84
N ARG A 146 -7.72 -18.26 -0.90
CA ARG A 146 -9.17 -18.53 -1.02
C ARG A 146 -9.96 -17.99 0.18
N HIS A 147 -9.42 -18.13 1.39
CA HIS A 147 -10.01 -17.52 2.59
C HIS A 147 -9.99 -15.99 2.52
N LEU A 148 -8.88 -15.40 2.08
CA LEU A 148 -8.78 -13.95 1.90
C LEU A 148 -9.85 -13.42 0.93
N GLU A 149 -9.98 -14.05 -0.23
CA GLU A 149 -10.91 -13.63 -1.29
C GLU A 149 -12.38 -13.71 -0.84
N THR A 150 -12.70 -14.55 0.15
CA THR A 150 -14.05 -14.63 0.72
C THR A 150 -14.48 -13.31 1.38
N TYR A 151 -13.54 -12.59 2.01
CA TYR A 151 -13.84 -11.36 2.76
C TYR A 151 -13.33 -10.09 2.08
N PHE A 152 -12.27 -10.18 1.28
CA PHE A 152 -11.55 -9.04 0.71
C PHE A 152 -11.44 -9.11 -0.83
N SER A 153 -12.41 -9.71 -1.51
CA SER A 153 -12.42 -9.90 -2.98
C SER A 153 -12.24 -8.63 -3.81
N ASN A 154 -12.57 -7.46 -3.27
CA ASN A 154 -12.46 -6.17 -3.94
C ASN A 154 -11.14 -5.44 -3.66
N LEU A 155 -10.26 -5.99 -2.83
CA LEU A 155 -8.98 -5.38 -2.48
C LEU A 155 -7.85 -6.01 -3.31
N PRO A 156 -6.93 -5.20 -3.86
CA PRO A 156 -5.81 -5.70 -4.64
C PRO A 156 -4.68 -6.18 -3.72
N LEU A 157 -4.89 -7.30 -3.04
CA LEU A 157 -3.98 -7.88 -2.06
C LEU A 157 -3.15 -9.03 -2.63
N GLU A 158 -1.88 -9.10 -2.25
CA GLU A 158 -0.98 -10.22 -2.59
C GLU A 158 -0.20 -10.68 -1.36
N ALA A 159 0.09 -11.98 -1.30
CA ALA A 159 0.87 -12.59 -0.24
C ALA A 159 2.30 -12.05 -0.20
N LEU A 160 2.78 -11.70 0.99
CA LEU A 160 4.16 -11.31 1.27
C LEU A 160 4.97 -12.56 1.67
N THR A 161 5.32 -13.36 0.67
CA THR A 161 5.94 -14.69 0.84
C THR A 161 7.28 -14.70 1.57
N GLU A 162 7.95 -13.56 1.62
CA GLU A 162 9.19 -13.33 2.36
C GLU A 162 8.97 -13.10 3.87
N ARG A 163 7.71 -12.98 4.31
CA ARG A 163 7.32 -12.69 5.70
C ARG A 163 6.42 -13.76 6.32
N LEU A 164 6.38 -14.95 5.74
CA LEU A 164 5.61 -16.07 6.26
C LEU A 164 6.03 -16.40 7.69
N VAL A 165 5.06 -16.74 8.53
CA VAL A 165 5.32 -17.18 9.92
C VAL A 165 4.75 -18.57 10.10
N PHE A 166 5.60 -19.51 10.49
CA PHE A 166 5.22 -20.90 10.76
C PHE A 166 4.90 -21.07 12.25
N THR A 167 3.74 -21.67 12.55
CA THR A 167 3.21 -21.81 13.91
C THR A 167 3.13 -23.27 14.35
N GLY A 168 3.36 -23.54 15.62
CA GLY A 168 3.24 -24.88 16.24
C GLY A 168 1.96 -25.09 17.04
N GLU A 169 1.86 -26.24 17.72
CA GLU A 169 0.67 -26.72 18.46
C GLU A 169 0.27 -25.83 19.66
N GLN A 170 1.22 -25.07 20.25
CA GLN A 170 0.90 -24.10 21.29
C GLN A 170 0.70 -22.71 20.69
N GLU A 171 -0.51 -22.17 20.82
CA GLU A 171 -0.80 -20.74 20.62
C GLU A 171 0.12 -19.93 21.55
N GLY A 172 1.27 -19.49 21.03
CA GLY A 172 2.27 -18.81 21.85
C GLY A 172 3.54 -18.47 21.09
N PHE A 173 3.53 -17.31 20.41
CA PHE A 173 4.67 -16.41 20.13
C PHE A 173 6.05 -17.03 19.79
N GLY A 174 6.09 -18.13 19.04
CA GLY A 174 7.35 -18.69 18.51
C GLY A 174 7.18 -19.08 17.05
N SER A 175 7.96 -18.46 16.17
CA SER A 175 8.14 -19.01 14.82
C SER A 175 8.87 -20.34 14.97
N VAL A 176 8.28 -21.41 14.45
CA VAL A 176 8.95 -22.72 14.35
C VAL A 176 9.52 -22.93 12.96
N GLU A 177 10.34 -23.95 12.77
CA GLU A 177 10.77 -24.36 11.43
C GLU A 177 9.61 -25.02 10.68
N PHE A 178 9.62 -24.94 9.35
CA PHE A 178 8.53 -25.46 8.51
C PHE A 178 8.16 -26.92 8.82
N PHE A 179 9.14 -27.77 9.08
CA PHE A 179 8.94 -29.21 9.32
C PHE A 179 8.36 -29.54 10.70
N ASP A 180 8.33 -28.57 11.62
CA ASP A 180 7.74 -28.71 12.96
C ASP A 180 6.43 -27.89 13.08
N ALA A 181 6.09 -27.15 12.03
CA ALA A 181 4.93 -26.29 11.99
C ALA A 181 3.64 -27.08 11.78
N THR A 182 2.59 -26.71 12.48
CA THR A 182 1.23 -27.24 12.32
C THR A 182 0.30 -26.22 11.65
N GLY A 183 0.76 -24.96 11.52
CA GLY A 183 0.06 -23.89 10.82
C GLY A 183 0.99 -22.89 10.14
N LEU A 184 0.40 -22.05 9.30
CA LEU A 184 1.06 -21.02 8.50
C LEU A 184 0.26 -19.72 8.58
N LEU A 185 0.93 -18.63 8.99
CA LEU A 185 0.40 -17.27 8.85
C LEU A 185 0.96 -16.64 7.58
N VAL A 186 0.04 -16.24 6.69
CA VAL A 186 0.32 -15.60 5.42
C VAL A 186 -0.05 -14.12 5.51
N PRO A 187 0.93 -13.21 5.62
CA PRO A 187 0.67 -11.78 5.52
C PRO A 187 0.37 -11.36 4.09
N TYR A 188 -0.55 -10.42 3.92
CA TYR A 188 -0.95 -9.83 2.65
C TYR A 188 -0.77 -8.31 2.68
N GLY A 189 -0.20 -7.79 1.60
CA GLY A 189 -0.03 -6.35 1.35
C GLY A 189 -0.71 -5.94 0.04
N TYR A 190 -0.92 -4.64 -0.15
CA TYR A 190 -1.48 -4.15 -1.41
C TYR A 190 -0.47 -4.26 -2.56
N ARG A 191 -0.96 -4.68 -3.73
CA ARG A 191 -0.21 -4.63 -5.00
C ARG A 191 -1.05 -3.98 -6.09
N LEU A 192 -0.57 -2.86 -6.61
CA LEU A 192 -1.24 -2.08 -7.64
C LEU A 192 -0.45 -2.17 -8.94
N ALA A 193 -1.12 -2.54 -10.04
CA ALA A 193 -0.50 -2.68 -11.35
C ALA A 193 0.81 -3.51 -11.35
N GLY A 194 0.90 -4.55 -10.51
CA GLY A 194 2.08 -5.39 -10.37
C GLY A 194 3.15 -4.91 -9.38
N TRP A 195 2.97 -3.76 -8.74
CA TRP A 195 3.96 -3.15 -7.83
C TRP A 195 3.42 -2.97 -6.41
N PRO A 196 4.26 -3.14 -5.37
CA PRO A 196 3.81 -3.06 -3.98
C PRO A 196 3.41 -1.63 -3.59
N LEU A 197 2.40 -1.47 -2.75
CA LEU A 197 2.12 -0.21 -2.06
C LEU A 197 2.92 -0.13 -0.76
N VAL A 198 3.70 0.94 -0.60
CA VAL A 198 4.43 1.24 0.63
C VAL A 198 3.77 2.46 1.29
N GLN A 199 2.97 2.22 2.33
CA GLN A 199 2.27 3.29 3.07
C GLN A 199 3.18 3.94 4.10
N ASP A 200 3.82 3.09 4.91
CA ASP A 200 4.92 3.43 5.78
C ASP A 200 6.13 2.66 5.26
N LEU A 201 7.33 3.19 5.41
CA LEU A 201 8.60 2.69 4.84
C LEU A 201 8.97 1.22 5.16
N SER A 202 8.08 0.49 5.84
CA SER A 202 8.18 -0.90 6.23
C SER A 202 7.31 -1.88 5.43
N GLY A 203 6.51 -1.44 4.45
CA GLY A 203 5.73 -2.34 3.57
C GLY A 203 4.86 -3.31 4.36
N GLN A 204 3.95 -2.77 5.19
CA GLN A 204 3.23 -3.56 6.20
C GLN A 204 2.14 -4.45 5.59
N ALA A 205 1.96 -5.61 6.22
CA ALA A 205 0.81 -6.46 5.98
C ALA A 205 -0.45 -5.76 6.50
N VAL A 206 -1.50 -5.73 5.70
CA VAL A 206 -2.80 -5.13 6.06
C VAL A 206 -3.83 -6.18 6.42
N VAL A 207 -3.62 -7.41 5.98
CA VAL A 207 -4.35 -8.61 6.39
C VAL A 207 -3.35 -9.72 6.64
N VAL A 208 -3.56 -10.55 7.65
CA VAL A 208 -2.82 -11.79 7.90
C VAL A 208 -3.83 -12.92 8.03
N VAL A 209 -3.68 -13.94 7.20
CA VAL A 209 -4.53 -15.13 7.20
C VAL A 209 -3.72 -16.31 7.76
N GLY A 210 -4.20 -16.93 8.82
CA GLY A 210 -3.66 -18.15 9.37
C GLY A 210 -4.42 -19.37 8.85
N VAL A 211 -3.71 -20.34 8.32
CA VAL A 211 -4.25 -21.65 7.94
C VAL A 211 -3.53 -22.77 8.68
N ASP A 212 -4.22 -23.88 8.91
CA ASP A 212 -3.60 -25.11 9.41
C ASP A 212 -2.98 -25.95 8.28
N ARG A 213 -2.49 -27.15 8.61
CA ARG A 213 -1.88 -28.08 7.66
C ARG A 213 -2.80 -28.56 6.54
N ASP A 214 -4.12 -28.53 6.75
CA ASP A 214 -5.14 -29.00 5.84
C ASP A 214 -5.73 -27.84 5.02
N GLY A 215 -5.25 -26.61 5.26
CA GLY A 215 -5.67 -25.40 4.56
C GLY A 215 -6.91 -24.74 5.18
N GLU A 216 -7.35 -25.19 6.35
CA GLU A 216 -8.51 -24.62 7.04
C GLU A 216 -8.13 -23.34 7.79
N LEU A 217 -9.07 -22.40 7.87
CA LEU A 217 -8.84 -21.11 8.51
C LEU A 217 -8.69 -21.30 10.03
N VAL A 218 -7.58 -20.85 10.60
CA VAL A 218 -7.34 -20.83 12.06
C VAL A 218 -7.26 -19.41 12.62
N SER A 219 -6.90 -18.43 11.80
CA SER A 219 -6.93 -17.03 12.23
C SER A 219 -7.07 -16.06 11.06
N LEU A 220 -7.61 -14.89 11.35
CA LEU A 220 -7.67 -13.78 10.43
C LEU A 220 -7.46 -12.49 11.21
N SER A 221 -6.51 -11.66 10.81
CA SER A 221 -6.32 -10.34 11.43
C SER A 221 -6.12 -9.27 10.37
N PHE A 222 -6.65 -8.08 10.62
CA PHE A 222 -6.56 -6.95 9.70
C PHE A 222 -6.76 -5.62 10.43
N THR A 223 -6.33 -4.52 9.82
CA THR A 223 -6.54 -3.17 10.36
C THR A 223 -7.85 -2.58 9.87
N ASP A 224 -8.42 -1.63 10.63
CA ASP A 224 -9.63 -0.90 10.23
C ASP A 224 -9.39 0.14 9.12
N GLN A 225 -8.14 0.44 8.78
CA GLN A 225 -7.75 1.46 7.81
C GLN A 225 -7.43 0.88 6.42
N LEU A 226 -8.27 -0.04 5.95
CA LEU A 226 -8.12 -0.57 4.60
C LEU A 226 -8.37 0.53 3.55
N LEU A 227 -7.68 0.44 2.41
CA LEU A 227 -7.75 1.39 1.32
C LEU A 227 -8.42 0.74 0.10
N GLY A 228 -9.35 1.48 -0.49
CA GLY A 228 -9.95 1.18 -1.78
C GLY A 228 -9.29 2.03 -2.85
N PHE A 229 -9.10 1.44 -4.03
CA PHE A 229 -8.41 2.07 -5.16
C PHE A 229 -9.32 2.09 -6.38
N SER A 230 -9.31 3.22 -7.09
CA SER A 230 -10.01 3.36 -8.37
C SER A 230 -9.10 4.08 -9.34
N ALA A 231 -8.82 3.47 -10.49
CA ALA A 231 -7.95 4.08 -11.50
C ALA A 231 -8.60 5.39 -12.01
N VAL A 232 -7.85 6.49 -11.95
CA VAL A 232 -8.29 7.81 -12.42
C VAL A 232 -7.54 8.30 -13.64
N GLY A 233 -6.47 7.61 -14.03
CA GLY A 233 -5.71 7.90 -15.24
C GLY A 233 -4.41 7.11 -15.29
N GLU A 234 -3.60 7.40 -16.29
CA GLU A 234 -2.24 6.86 -16.44
C GLU A 234 -1.27 7.99 -16.72
N LYS A 235 -0.07 7.90 -16.14
CA LYS A 235 1.02 8.84 -16.34
C LYS A 235 2.22 8.13 -16.96
N THR A 236 2.90 8.84 -17.86
CA THR A 236 4.20 8.42 -18.39
C THR A 236 5.23 8.47 -17.27
N LEU A 237 6.03 7.41 -17.16
CA LEU A 237 7.14 7.39 -16.24
C LEU A 237 8.23 8.35 -16.70
N ILE A 238 8.78 9.11 -15.77
CA ILE A 238 9.99 9.89 -16.03
C ILE A 238 11.18 8.93 -16.17
N ASP A 239 12.16 9.33 -16.98
CA ASP A 239 13.41 8.57 -17.09
C ASP A 239 14.24 8.66 -15.79
N ILE A 240 15.25 7.79 -15.67
CA ILE A 240 16.08 7.72 -14.46
C ILE A 240 16.91 9.00 -14.26
N ASP A 241 17.34 9.66 -15.32
CA ASP A 241 18.10 10.90 -15.24
C ASP A 241 17.24 12.06 -14.69
N GLN A 242 15.97 12.13 -15.11
CA GLN A 242 14.97 13.05 -14.57
C GLN A 242 14.67 12.74 -13.10
N ALA A 243 14.53 11.46 -12.74
CA ALA A 243 14.35 11.06 -11.34
C ALA A 243 15.55 11.45 -10.46
N VAL A 244 16.77 11.25 -10.94
CA VAL A 244 17.99 11.73 -10.25
C VAL A 244 18.01 13.27 -10.18
N GLY A 245 17.51 13.95 -11.22
CA GLY A 245 17.27 15.39 -11.21
C GLY A 245 16.33 15.83 -10.09
N ASN A 246 15.21 15.13 -9.90
CA ASN A 246 14.27 15.38 -8.80
C ASN A 246 14.94 15.23 -7.44
N ILE A 247 15.76 14.19 -7.25
CA ILE A 247 16.52 13.99 -6.01
C ILE A 247 17.42 15.21 -5.73
N LYS A 248 18.19 15.66 -6.72
CA LYS A 248 19.08 16.85 -6.61
C LYS A 248 18.30 18.14 -6.34
N ALA A 249 17.05 18.21 -6.79
CA ALA A 249 16.14 19.32 -6.51
C ALA A 249 15.44 19.22 -5.14
N ASN A 250 15.82 18.24 -4.30
CA ASN A 250 15.19 17.95 -3.01
C ASN A 250 13.71 17.54 -3.12
N GLN A 251 13.30 16.98 -4.27
CA GLN A 251 11.99 16.36 -4.48
C GLN A 251 12.07 14.84 -4.25
N ALA A 252 12.64 14.48 -3.10
CA ALA A 252 12.86 13.11 -2.69
C ALA A 252 12.94 13.02 -1.18
N LEU A 253 12.79 11.79 -0.67
CA LEU A 253 12.95 11.46 0.74
C LEU A 253 13.96 10.33 0.91
N VAL A 254 14.55 10.26 2.09
CA VAL A 254 15.34 9.10 2.54
C VAL A 254 14.38 8.10 3.16
N GLY A 255 14.18 6.97 2.47
CA GLY A 255 13.32 5.87 2.91
C GLY A 255 13.99 5.01 3.98
N ARG A 256 15.31 4.87 3.91
CA ARG A 256 16.13 4.15 4.88
C ARG A 256 17.55 4.67 4.83
N ALA A 257 18.22 4.70 5.98
CA ALA A 257 19.66 4.92 6.06
C ALA A 257 20.27 4.01 7.13
N SER A 258 21.42 3.42 6.86
CA SER A 258 22.21 2.66 7.82
C SER A 258 23.68 3.09 7.73
N PRO A 259 24.34 3.43 8.83
CA PRO A 259 25.74 3.83 8.80
C PRO A 259 26.63 2.58 8.71
N GLU A 260 27.68 2.62 7.89
CA GLU A 260 28.63 1.50 7.80
C GLU A 260 29.45 1.30 9.08
N LYS A 261 29.46 2.31 9.97
CA LYS A 261 30.14 2.31 11.27
C LYS A 261 29.15 2.63 12.38
N ASN A 262 29.49 2.31 13.61
CA ASN A 262 28.71 2.64 14.81
C ASN A 262 28.76 4.15 15.13
N VAL A 263 28.29 4.98 14.21
CA VAL A 263 28.07 6.43 14.36
C VAL A 263 26.57 6.70 14.32
N GLY A 264 26.12 7.79 14.94
CA GLY A 264 24.71 8.21 14.84
C GLY A 264 24.32 8.48 13.39
N ILE A 265 23.07 8.24 13.02
CA ILE A 265 22.60 8.52 11.65
C ILE A 265 22.33 10.01 11.50
N ASP A 266 22.97 10.66 10.53
CA ASP A 266 22.66 12.02 10.09
C ASP A 266 22.37 11.98 8.59
N ILE A 267 21.15 12.37 8.23
CA ILE A 267 20.62 12.36 6.87
C ILE A 267 20.15 13.76 6.43
N ASP A 268 20.34 14.80 7.22
CA ASP A 268 19.81 16.13 6.90
C ASP A 268 20.45 16.70 5.62
N ALA A 269 21.69 16.29 5.33
CA ALA A 269 22.37 16.59 4.09
C ALA A 269 23.17 15.38 3.58
N ILE A 270 22.79 14.88 2.41
CA ILE A 270 23.51 13.85 1.65
C ILE A 270 24.36 14.57 0.60
N THR A 271 25.66 14.69 0.88
CA THR A 271 26.59 15.48 0.05
C THR A 271 26.91 14.80 -1.28
N SER A 272 26.94 13.47 -1.28
CA SER A 272 27.09 12.66 -2.50
C SER A 272 26.38 11.32 -2.34
N ALA A 273 25.90 10.74 -3.43
CA ALA A 273 25.36 9.38 -3.45
C ALA A 273 25.60 8.69 -4.81
N SER A 274 26.01 7.42 -4.76
CA SER A 274 26.05 6.52 -5.91
C SER A 274 24.99 5.45 -5.71
N LEU A 275 23.91 5.55 -6.49
CA LEU A 275 22.75 4.67 -6.45
C LEU A 275 22.95 3.54 -7.46
N GLU A 276 22.76 2.30 -7.04
CA GLU A 276 23.18 1.10 -7.79
C GLU A 276 21.99 0.29 -8.30
N SER A 277 20.85 0.35 -7.61
CA SER A 277 19.62 -0.32 -8.04
C SER A 277 18.42 0.58 -7.87
N VAL A 278 17.39 0.31 -8.67
CA VAL A 278 16.13 1.03 -8.68
C VAL A 278 14.98 0.05 -8.81
N SER A 279 13.93 0.26 -8.02
CA SER A 279 12.67 -0.49 -8.08
C SER A 279 11.48 0.47 -8.11
N LEU A 280 10.34 0.00 -8.61
CA LEU A 280 9.08 0.71 -8.55
C LEU A 280 8.27 0.30 -7.32
N GLU A 281 7.60 1.27 -6.72
CA GLU A 281 6.59 1.07 -5.69
C GLU A 281 5.48 2.11 -5.84
N TYR A 282 4.29 1.80 -5.35
CA TYR A 282 3.25 2.79 -5.17
C TYR A 282 3.34 3.40 -3.79
N ARG A 283 2.97 4.68 -3.66
CA ARG A 283 2.77 5.32 -2.35
C ARG A 283 1.45 6.06 -2.31
N PHE A 284 0.85 6.07 -1.13
CA PHE A 284 -0.35 6.85 -0.87
C PHE A 284 0.03 8.27 -0.44
N ASP A 285 -0.51 9.24 -1.16
CA ASP A 285 -0.43 10.66 -0.83
C ASP A 285 -1.75 11.12 -0.21
N PRO A 286 -1.82 11.25 1.12
CA PRO A 286 -3.04 11.64 1.81
C PRO A 286 -3.46 13.09 1.53
N ALA A 287 -2.54 13.96 1.12
CA ALA A 287 -2.89 15.36 0.81
C ALA A 287 -3.67 15.45 -0.51
N ASN A 288 -3.31 14.60 -1.49
CA ASN A 288 -4.00 14.53 -2.77
C ASN A 288 -5.10 13.45 -2.83
N ASN A 289 -5.17 12.54 -1.84
CA ASN A 289 -5.95 11.30 -1.89
C ASN A 289 -5.67 10.46 -3.15
N LEU A 290 -4.40 10.45 -3.57
CA LEU A 290 -3.93 9.73 -4.74
C LEU A 290 -2.89 8.68 -4.35
N THR A 291 -2.86 7.59 -5.10
CA THR A 291 -1.79 6.61 -5.05
C THR A 291 -1.15 6.51 -6.43
N TYR A 292 0.14 6.81 -6.48
CA TYR A 292 0.92 6.93 -7.73
C TYR A 292 2.32 6.32 -7.57
N PRO A 293 3.02 6.03 -8.68
CA PRO A 293 4.29 5.30 -8.63
C PRO A 293 5.48 6.18 -8.22
N PHE A 294 6.41 5.57 -7.53
CA PHE A 294 7.68 6.12 -7.05
C PHE A 294 8.83 5.20 -7.44
N TYR A 295 9.97 5.80 -7.74
CA TYR A 295 11.24 5.07 -7.81
C TYR A 295 11.86 5.02 -6.42
N ARG A 296 12.21 3.81 -5.98
CA ARG A 296 13.06 3.56 -4.82
C ARG A 296 14.44 3.16 -5.31
N PHE A 297 15.39 4.06 -5.12
CA PHE A 297 16.80 3.83 -5.38
C PHE A 297 17.49 3.32 -4.12
N SER A 298 18.45 2.42 -4.28
CA SER A 298 19.34 2.00 -3.19
C SER A 298 20.79 2.06 -3.62
N GLY A 299 21.67 2.41 -2.69
CA GLY A 299 23.10 2.48 -2.91
C GLY A 299 23.83 3.06 -1.71
N ARG A 300 24.94 3.76 -1.96
CA ARG A 300 25.77 4.36 -0.93
C ARG A 300 25.83 5.87 -1.04
N GLY A 301 25.81 6.54 0.10
CA GLY A 301 25.90 7.99 0.20
C GLY A 301 26.89 8.45 1.26
N THR A 302 27.29 9.71 1.16
CA THR A 302 28.11 10.40 2.17
C THR A 302 27.30 11.55 2.74
N ASN A 303 27.23 11.68 4.07
CA ASN A 303 26.53 12.81 4.71
C ASN A 303 27.44 14.05 4.87
N SER A 304 26.92 15.09 5.53
CA SER A 304 27.66 16.34 5.82
C SER A 304 28.90 16.16 6.69
N ARG A 305 28.94 15.09 7.50
CA ARG A 305 30.04 14.77 8.41
C ARG A 305 31.11 13.88 7.77
N GLY A 306 30.91 13.45 6.52
CA GLY A 306 31.80 12.53 5.82
C GLY A 306 31.55 11.05 6.14
N ASP A 307 30.46 10.71 6.83
CA ASP A 307 30.10 9.33 7.13
C ASP A 307 29.52 8.64 5.89
N GLN A 308 29.91 7.39 5.65
CA GLN A 308 29.32 6.53 4.63
C GLN A 308 28.03 5.89 5.16
N LEU A 309 27.00 5.92 4.33
CA LEU A 309 25.67 5.39 4.61
C LEU A 309 25.24 4.45 3.49
N GLU A 310 24.71 3.27 3.83
CA GLU A 310 23.79 2.57 2.94
C GLU A 310 22.45 3.31 2.97
N LEU A 311 21.91 3.62 1.80
CA LEU A 311 20.83 4.59 1.69
C LEU A 311 19.79 4.15 0.66
N GLU A 312 18.52 4.31 1.02
CA GLU A 312 17.39 4.21 0.12
C GLU A 312 16.79 5.61 -0.10
N VAL A 313 16.81 6.09 -1.34
CA VAL A 313 16.20 7.38 -1.75
C VAL A 313 14.95 7.09 -2.55
N VAL A 314 13.87 7.81 -2.25
CA VAL A 314 12.59 7.62 -2.92
C VAL A 314 12.12 8.94 -3.52
N THR A 315 11.72 8.91 -4.79
CA THR A 315 11.23 10.07 -5.54
C THR A 315 10.09 9.66 -6.47
N PRO A 316 9.13 10.55 -6.80
CA PRO A 316 8.06 10.25 -7.74
C PRO A 316 8.59 9.73 -9.08
N ALA A 317 7.96 8.68 -9.62
CA ALA A 317 8.31 8.11 -10.91
C ALA A 317 7.53 8.76 -12.07
N VAL A 318 6.70 9.77 -11.77
CA VAL A 318 5.85 10.50 -12.72
C VAL A 318 6.00 11.99 -12.49
N GLY A 319 5.67 12.80 -13.51
CA GLY A 319 5.71 14.26 -13.38
C GLY A 319 4.78 14.77 -12.28
N ILE A 320 5.34 15.63 -11.42
CA ILE A 320 4.63 16.37 -10.36
C ILE A 320 4.73 17.88 -10.65
N ASN A 321 3.71 18.64 -10.27
CA ASN A 321 3.58 20.08 -10.51
C ASN A 321 3.69 20.90 -9.22
#